data_AF-A0A0A0U895-F1
#
_entry.id   AF-A0A0A0U895-F1
#
_cell.length_a   1.000
_cell.length_b   1.000
_cell.length_c   1.000
_cell.angle_alpha   90.00
_cell.angle_beta   90.00
_cell.angle_gamma   90.00
#
_symmetry.space_group_name_H-M   'P 1'
#
loop_
_entity.id
_entity.type
_entity.pdbx_description
1 polymer ?
#
loop_
_entity_poly.entity_id
_entity_poly.type
_entity_poly.pdbx_seq_one_letter_code
_entity_poly.pdbx_strand_id
1 'polypeptide(L)'
;MGIGKRDHIRTLCNQPEITERFQHRFGRAPNDADVDEVYKRFMPLQIAKVGEYSALIPGALKTIASLREAGLKIGTTSGYPREVMDKLMPLAAAAGYSPDYTVATDEVPKGRPGPAQSLANVIALDIDDVAACVKVDDT
;
A
#
# COMPACT_ATOMS: atom_id res chain seq x y z
N MET A 1 7.01 4.01 0.07
CA MET A 1 6.56 4.39 1.42
C MET A 1 5.26 3.66 1.71
N GLY A 2 5.33 2.45 2.27
CA GLY A 2 4.13 1.65 2.58
C GLY A 2 3.45 2.01 3.91
N ILE A 3 3.70 3.21 4.44
CA ILE A 3 2.95 3.80 5.56
C ILE A 3 1.54 4.10 5.05
N GLY A 4 0.52 3.81 5.86
CA GLY A 4 -0.88 4.13 5.53
C GLY A 4 -1.03 5.60 5.14
N LYS A 5 -1.80 5.91 4.09
CA LYS A 5 -1.90 7.28 3.54
C LYS A 5 -2.27 8.32 4.59
N ARG A 6 -3.10 7.97 5.58
CA ARG A 6 -3.45 8.83 6.70
C ARG A 6 -2.22 9.22 7.55
N ASP A 7 -1.36 8.25 7.88
CA ASP A 7 -0.12 8.50 8.62
C ASP A 7 0.90 9.28 7.79
N HIS A 8 0.90 9.09 6.47
CA HIS A 8 1.71 9.91 5.57
C HIS A 8 1.22 11.37 5.56
N ILE A 9 -0.10 11.61 5.45
CA ILE A 9 -0.67 12.96 5.56
C ILE A 9 -0.31 13.59 6.91
N ARG A 10 -0.43 12.85 8.01
CA ARG A 10 -0.02 13.33 9.34
C ARG A 10 1.46 13.70 9.39
N THR A 11 2.33 12.86 8.81
CA THR A 11 3.76 13.13 8.72
C THR A 11 4.04 14.43 7.97
N LEU A 12 3.33 14.67 6.85
CA LEU A 12 3.43 15.93 6.11
C LEU A 12 2.91 17.11 6.93
N CYS A 13 1.76 16.98 7.59
CA CYS A 13 1.21 18.01 8.46
C CYS A 13 2.17 18.41 9.60
N ASN A 14 3.02 17.49 10.06
CA ASN A 14 4.02 17.73 11.11
C ASN A 14 5.35 18.31 10.60
N GLN A 15 5.54 18.48 9.28
CA GLN A 15 6.72 19.17 8.76
C GLN A 15 6.64 20.66 9.13
N PRO A 16 7.73 21.28 9.63
CA PRO A 16 7.70 22.67 10.10
C PRO A 16 7.13 23.66 9.06
N GLU A 17 7.61 23.59 7.82
CA GLU A 17 7.16 24.47 6.73
C GLU A 17 5.67 24.31 6.40
N ILE A 18 5.15 23.08 6.45
CA ILE A 18 3.73 22.80 6.20
C ILE A 18 2.89 23.30 7.39
N THR A 19 3.36 23.09 8.61
CA THR A 19 2.71 23.56 9.84
C THR A 19 2.59 25.09 9.85
N GLU A 20 3.68 25.80 9.55
CA GLU A 20 3.72 27.27 9.49
C GLU A 20 2.75 27.82 8.44
N ARG A 21 2.74 27.22 7.23
CA ARG A 21 1.81 27.61 6.17
C ARG A 21 0.35 27.38 6.55
N PHE A 22 0.07 26.27 7.23
CA PHE A 22 -1.28 25.96 7.72
C PHE A 22 -1.70 26.97 8.80
N GLN A 23 -0.82 27.26 9.77
CA GLN A 23 -1.05 28.27 10.81
C GLN A 23 -1.31 29.65 10.21
N HIS A 24 -0.52 30.08 9.23
CA HIS A 24 -0.72 31.35 8.55
C HIS A 24 -2.09 31.45 7.86
N ARG A 25 -2.60 30.35 7.31
CA ARG A 25 -3.89 30.33 6.58
C ARG A 25 -5.11 30.20 7.49
N PHE A 26 -5.00 29.42 8.57
CA PHE A 26 -6.13 28.98 9.40
C PHE A 26 -6.05 29.43 10.86
N GLY A 27 -4.96 30.11 11.28
CA GLY A 27 -4.78 30.65 12.62
C GLY A 27 -4.46 29.62 13.71
N ARG A 28 -4.21 28.35 13.34
CA ARG A 28 -3.88 27.26 14.28
C ARG A 28 -3.05 26.19 13.59
N ALA A 29 -2.37 25.33 14.37
CA ALA A 29 -1.69 24.15 13.83
C ALA A 29 -2.70 23.12 13.27
N PRO A 30 -2.28 22.27 12.31
CA PRO A 30 -3.08 21.11 11.90
C PRO A 30 -3.35 20.19 13.09
N ASN A 31 -4.52 19.55 13.09
CA ASN A 31 -4.88 18.50 14.06
C ASN A 31 -5.36 17.24 13.33
N ASP A 32 -5.73 16.20 14.09
CA ASP A 32 -6.18 14.93 13.51
C ASP A 32 -7.46 15.07 12.66
N ALA A 33 -8.34 16.03 12.95
CA ALA A 33 -9.54 16.26 12.13
C ALA A 33 -9.18 16.82 10.74
N ASP A 34 -8.15 17.67 10.64
CA ASP A 34 -7.65 18.14 9.35
C ASP A 34 -7.02 17.01 8.53
N VAL A 35 -6.26 16.13 9.19
CA VAL A 35 -5.69 14.93 8.58
C VAL A 35 -6.79 14.04 8.01
N ASP A 36 -7.86 13.82 8.77
CA ASP A 36 -9.02 13.02 8.35
C ASP A 36 -9.76 13.68 7.17
N GLU A 37 -9.93 15.00 7.18
CA GLU A 37 -10.57 15.72 6.10
C GLU A 37 -9.76 15.66 4.79
N VAL A 38 -8.44 15.87 4.87
CA VAL A 38 -7.53 15.72 3.73
C VAL A 38 -7.57 14.29 3.22
N TYR A 39 -7.53 13.30 4.11
CA TYR A 39 -7.62 11.89 3.74
C TYR A 39 -8.92 11.58 3.00
N LYS A 40 -10.07 12.00 3.53
CA LYS A 40 -11.40 11.81 2.90
C LYS A 40 -11.47 12.43 1.50
N ARG A 41 -10.88 13.62 1.31
CA ARG A 41 -10.85 14.29 -0.01
C ARG A 41 -9.86 13.62 -0.97
N PHE A 42 -8.77 13.09 -0.45
CA PHE A 42 -7.71 12.47 -1.24
C PHE A 42 -8.09 11.08 -1.75
N MET A 43 -8.83 10.30 -0.97
CA MET A 43 -9.17 8.90 -1.30
C MET A 43 -9.88 8.74 -2.66
N PRO A 44 -10.96 9.50 -2.98
CA PRO A 44 -11.59 9.44 -4.29
C PRO A 44 -10.64 9.80 -5.44
N LEU A 45 -9.76 10.79 -5.23
CA LEU A 45 -8.78 11.21 -6.24
C LEU A 45 -7.74 10.12 -6.49
N GLN A 46 -7.28 9.45 -5.42
CA GLN A 46 -6.37 8.32 -5.53
C GLN A 46 -7.02 7.16 -6.27
N ILE A 47 -8.26 6.81 -5.95
CA ILE A 47 -8.99 5.74 -6.63
C ILE A 47 -9.17 6.06 -8.13
N ALA A 48 -9.51 7.30 -8.47
CA ALA A 48 -9.65 7.72 -9.87
C ALA A 48 -8.33 7.58 -10.65
N LYS A 49 -7.19 7.84 -10.00
CA LYS A 49 -5.87 7.79 -10.63
C LYS A 49 -5.18 6.44 -10.57
N VAL A 50 -5.52 5.56 -9.62
CA VAL A 50 -4.80 4.29 -9.42
C VAL A 50 -4.83 3.41 -10.68
N GLY A 51 -5.94 3.43 -11.41
CA GLY A 51 -6.07 2.69 -12.67
C GLY A 51 -5.27 3.29 -13.83
N GLU A 52 -5.05 4.60 -13.86
CA GLU A 52 -4.22 5.24 -14.88
C GLU A 52 -2.74 4.85 -14.75
N TYR A 53 -2.31 4.52 -13.53
CA TYR A 53 -0.92 4.17 -13.19
C TYR A 53 -0.77 2.69 -12.78
N SER A 54 -1.64 1.80 -13.28
CA SER A 54 -1.61 0.37 -12.95
C SER A 54 -0.85 -0.51 -13.94
N ALA A 55 -0.14 0.08 -14.90
CA ALA A 55 0.64 -0.67 -15.87
C ALA A 55 1.75 -1.48 -15.19
N LEU A 56 1.89 -2.75 -15.57
CA LEU A 56 2.92 -3.63 -15.02
C LEU A 56 4.31 -3.17 -15.47
N ILE A 57 5.27 -3.25 -14.54
CA ILE A 57 6.67 -2.96 -14.83
C ILE A 57 7.19 -3.96 -15.87
N PRO A 58 7.98 -3.54 -16.88
CA PRO A 58 8.57 -4.45 -17.86
C PRO A 58 9.31 -5.62 -17.20
N GLY A 59 9.01 -6.83 -17.65
CA GLY A 59 9.60 -8.07 -17.12
C GLY A 59 8.87 -8.65 -15.89
N ALA A 60 7.98 -7.91 -15.22
CA ALA A 60 7.30 -8.38 -14.02
C ALA A 60 6.55 -9.71 -14.23
N LEU A 61 5.75 -9.81 -15.31
CA LEU A 61 5.01 -11.04 -15.61
C LEU A 61 5.92 -12.23 -15.90
N LYS A 62 7.03 -12.00 -16.62
CA LYS A 62 8.02 -13.06 -16.90
C LYS A 62 8.63 -13.57 -15.60
N THR A 63 9.00 -12.66 -14.69
CA THR A 63 9.53 -13.03 -13.37
C THR A 63 8.51 -13.81 -12.56
N ILE A 64 7.26 -13.35 -12.48
CA ILE A 64 6.19 -14.06 -11.76
C ILE A 64 5.96 -15.46 -12.33
N ALA A 65 5.94 -15.61 -13.65
CA ALA A 65 5.81 -16.91 -14.30
C ALA A 65 6.96 -17.86 -13.90
N SER A 66 8.21 -17.41 -13.98
CA SER A 66 9.37 -18.23 -13.57
C SER A 66 9.36 -18.59 -12.08
N LEU A 67 8.91 -17.71 -11.20
CA LEU A 67 8.76 -18.02 -9.77
C LEU A 67 7.70 -19.09 -9.54
N ARG A 68 6.58 -19.01 -10.27
CA ARG A 68 5.51 -20.03 -10.20
C ARG A 68 5.96 -21.38 -10.76
N GLU A 69 6.73 -21.40 -11.85
CA GLU A 69 7.36 -22.64 -12.39
C GLU A 69 8.30 -23.30 -11.38
N ALA A 70 8.98 -22.49 -10.56
CA ALA A 70 9.82 -22.99 -9.45
C ALA A 70 9.02 -23.43 -8.21
N GLY A 71 7.68 -23.41 -8.27
CA GLY A 71 6.81 -23.82 -7.17
C GLY A 71 6.64 -22.78 -6.05
N LEU A 72 7.01 -21.52 -6.28
CA LEU A 72 6.91 -20.46 -5.28
C LEU A 72 5.51 -19.84 -5.25
N LYS A 73 4.99 -19.64 -4.04
CA LYS A 73 3.76 -18.87 -3.78
C LYS A 73 4.05 -17.37 -3.87
N ILE A 74 3.09 -16.60 -4.37
CA ILE A 74 3.21 -15.16 -4.61
C ILE A 74 2.26 -14.38 -3.69
N GLY A 75 2.81 -13.82 -2.62
CA GLY A 75 2.09 -12.87 -1.77
C GLY A 75 2.37 -11.42 -2.14
N THR A 76 1.42 -10.52 -1.87
CA THR A 76 1.65 -9.08 -2.01
C THR A 76 1.15 -8.30 -0.79
N THR A 77 1.82 -7.18 -0.54
CA THR A 77 1.47 -6.22 0.52
C THR A 77 1.42 -4.84 -0.11
N SER A 78 0.46 -4.02 0.29
CA SER A 78 0.31 -2.67 -0.25
C SER A 78 0.15 -1.63 0.85
N GLY A 79 0.71 -0.43 0.63
CA GLY A 79 0.41 0.74 1.44
C GLY A 79 -0.97 1.35 1.12
N TYR A 80 -1.66 0.84 0.10
CA TYR A 80 -3.04 1.21 -0.20
C TYR A 80 -4.02 0.51 0.75
N PRO A 81 -5.11 1.19 1.16
CA PRO A 81 -6.21 0.56 1.88
C PRO A 81 -7.02 -0.36 0.97
N ARG A 82 -7.83 -1.22 1.58
CA ARG A 82 -8.63 -2.26 0.90
C ARG A 82 -9.47 -1.67 -0.22
N GLU A 83 -10.12 -0.53 0.03
CA GLU A 83 -10.94 0.17 -0.97
C GLU A 83 -10.18 0.50 -2.28
N VAL A 84 -8.90 0.89 -2.18
CA VAL A 84 -8.07 1.18 -3.36
C VAL A 84 -7.59 -0.11 -4.01
N MET A 85 -7.22 -1.12 -3.20
CA MET A 85 -6.82 -2.43 -3.71
C MET A 85 -7.96 -3.13 -4.47
N ASP A 86 -9.20 -2.99 -4.03
CA ASP A 86 -10.37 -3.58 -4.70
C ASP A 86 -10.61 -3.01 -6.10
N LYS A 87 -10.10 -1.81 -6.38
CA LYS A 87 -10.11 -1.20 -7.73
C LYS A 87 -8.88 -1.60 -8.54
N LEU A 88 -7.71 -1.71 -7.89
CA LEU A 88 -6.45 -2.01 -8.55
C LEU A 88 -6.32 -3.49 -8.94
N MET A 89 -6.74 -4.42 -8.07
CA MET A 89 -6.55 -5.86 -8.27
C MET A 89 -7.22 -6.39 -9.55
N PRO A 90 -8.46 -6.00 -9.90
CA PRO A 90 -9.07 -6.40 -11.17
C PRO A 90 -8.29 -5.91 -12.40
N LEU A 91 -7.73 -4.69 -12.34
CA LEU A 91 -6.94 -4.13 -13.43
C LEU A 91 -5.62 -4.88 -13.59
N ALA A 92 -4.95 -5.18 -12.47
CA ALA A 92 -3.72 -5.96 -12.47
C ALA A 92 -3.96 -7.39 -12.99
N ALA A 93 -5.08 -8.01 -12.59
CA ALA A 93 -5.47 -9.34 -13.07
C ALA A 93 -5.78 -9.33 -14.58
N ALA A 94 -6.51 -8.32 -15.08
CA ALA A 94 -6.76 -8.15 -16.51
C ALA A 94 -5.46 -7.93 -17.31
N ALA A 95 -4.44 -7.34 -16.68
CA ALA A 95 -3.10 -7.20 -17.23
C ALA A 95 -2.22 -8.46 -17.06
N GLY A 96 -2.73 -9.54 -16.47
CA GLY A 96 -2.04 -10.83 -16.32
C GLY A 96 -1.34 -11.05 -14.98
N TYR A 97 -1.42 -10.12 -14.03
CA TYR A 97 -0.84 -10.28 -12.69
C TYR A 97 -1.91 -10.63 -11.65
N SER A 98 -1.84 -11.85 -11.13
CA SER A 98 -2.68 -12.33 -10.03
C SER A 98 -1.80 -12.99 -8.96
N PRO A 99 -1.53 -12.34 -7.82
CA PRO A 99 -0.89 -12.98 -6.67
C PRO A 99 -1.84 -13.99 -6.01
N ASP A 100 -1.29 -14.89 -5.21
CA ASP A 100 -2.04 -15.90 -4.46
C ASP A 100 -2.73 -15.29 -3.23
N TYR A 101 -2.14 -14.24 -2.65
CA TYR A 101 -2.75 -13.49 -1.56
C TYR A 101 -2.32 -12.02 -1.56
N THR A 102 -3.23 -11.14 -1.14
CA THR A 102 -3.03 -9.68 -1.14
C THR A 102 -3.49 -9.10 0.19
N VAL A 103 -2.58 -8.39 0.87
CA VAL A 103 -2.87 -7.69 2.13
C VAL A 103 -2.76 -6.18 1.94
N ALA A 104 -3.86 -5.47 2.15
CA ALA A 104 -3.96 -4.01 2.20
C ALA A 104 -3.47 -3.46 3.55
N THR A 105 -3.26 -2.15 3.63
CA THR A 105 -2.64 -1.51 4.82
C THR A 105 -3.56 -1.50 6.05
N ASP A 106 -4.87 -1.45 5.84
CA ASP A 106 -5.93 -1.32 6.84
C ASP A 106 -6.52 -2.65 7.31
N GLU A 107 -5.98 -3.78 6.82
CA GLU A 107 -6.38 -5.13 7.24
C GLU A 107 -5.53 -5.68 8.39
N VAL A 108 -4.52 -4.92 8.81
CA VAL A 108 -3.64 -5.28 9.91
C VAL A 108 -3.55 -4.14 10.92
N PRO A 109 -3.26 -4.42 12.20
CA PRO A 109 -3.18 -3.38 13.23
C PRO A 109 -2.14 -2.28 12.94
N LYS A 110 -1.04 -2.65 12.27
CA LYS A 110 0.03 -1.72 11.88
C LYS A 110 0.67 -2.19 10.57
N GLY A 111 0.48 -1.40 9.50
CA GLY A 111 1.17 -1.56 8.22
C GLY A 111 2.67 -1.24 8.31
N ARG A 112 3.32 -0.95 7.18
CA ARG A 112 4.77 -0.64 7.18
C ARG A 112 5.06 0.59 8.07
N PRO A 113 6.20 0.62 8.80
CA PRO A 113 7.32 -0.34 8.75
C PRO A 113 7.12 -1.62 9.57
N GLY A 114 5.94 -1.84 10.17
CA GLY A 114 5.64 -3.09 10.87
C GLY A 114 5.57 -4.32 9.94
N PRO A 115 5.83 -5.53 10.46
CA PRO A 115 5.88 -6.74 9.63
C PRO A 115 4.50 -7.36 9.36
N ALA A 116 3.42 -6.81 9.95
CA ALA A 116 2.13 -7.50 10.04
C ALA A 116 1.53 -7.89 8.68
N GLN A 117 1.68 -7.06 7.64
CA GLN A 117 1.19 -7.39 6.29
C GLN A 117 1.94 -8.57 5.67
N SER A 118 3.25 -8.67 5.91
CA SER A 118 4.06 -9.78 5.43
C SER A 118 3.72 -11.06 6.20
N LEU A 119 3.58 -10.97 7.53
CA LEU A 119 3.20 -12.11 8.37
C LEU A 119 1.78 -12.61 8.05
N ALA A 120 0.85 -11.72 7.69
CA ALA A 120 -0.47 -12.11 7.22
C ALA A 120 -0.41 -12.91 5.91
N ASN A 121 0.54 -12.60 5.00
CA ASN A 121 0.79 -13.43 3.82
C ASN A 121 1.37 -14.79 4.20
N VAL A 122 2.34 -14.86 5.12
CA VAL A 122 2.92 -16.13 5.60
C VAL A 122 1.82 -17.07 6.11
N ILE A 123 0.90 -16.54 6.93
CA ILE A 123 -0.23 -17.30 7.47
C ILE A 123 -1.18 -17.73 6.35
N ALA A 124 -1.63 -16.80 5.52
CA ALA A 124 -2.62 -17.09 4.48
C ALA A 124 -2.11 -18.02 3.38
N LEU A 125 -0.81 -17.97 3.10
CA LEU A 125 -0.15 -18.82 2.12
C LEU A 125 0.37 -20.11 2.74
N ASP A 126 0.14 -20.40 4.03
CA ASP A 126 0.56 -21.63 4.69
C ASP A 126 2.06 -21.91 4.46
N ILE A 127 2.90 -20.98 4.94
CA ILE A 127 4.36 -21.07 4.89
C ILE A 127 4.90 -21.33 6.30
N ASP A 128 5.65 -22.41 6.45
CA ASP A 128 6.15 -22.87 7.76
C ASP A 128 7.37 -22.09 8.27
N ASP A 129 8.17 -21.50 7.37
CA ASP A 129 9.41 -20.80 7.72
C ASP A 129 9.42 -19.37 7.15
N VAL A 130 9.37 -18.39 8.05
CA VAL A 130 9.47 -16.96 7.69
C VAL A 130 10.82 -16.66 7.02
N ALA A 131 11.90 -17.35 7.40
CA ALA A 131 13.22 -17.15 6.81
C ALA A 131 13.31 -17.66 5.36
N ALA A 132 12.38 -18.53 4.93
CA ALA A 132 12.26 -18.98 3.55
C ALA A 132 11.52 -17.96 2.65
N CYS A 133 10.98 -16.87 3.22
CA CYS A 133 10.27 -15.84 2.46
C CYS A 133 11.22 -14.75 1.95
N VAL A 134 11.03 -14.34 0.70
CA VAL A 134 11.73 -13.17 0.12
C VAL A 134 10.75 -12.00 0.03
N LYS A 135 11.10 -10.87 0.67
CA LYS A 135 10.35 -9.62 0.55
C LYS A 135 11.05 -8.69 -0.45
N VAL A 136 10.34 -8.32 -1.51
CA VAL A 136 10.77 -7.28 -2.46
C VAL A 136 9.98 -6.00 -2.19
N ASP A 137 10.66 -4.86 -2.13
CA ASP A 137 10.10 -3.51 -1.92
C ASP A 137 10.94 -2.49 -2.68
N ASP A 138 10.32 -1.41 -3.14
CA ASP A 138 10.96 -0.30 -3.85
C ASP A 138 11.26 0.90 -2.95
N THR A 139 10.95 0.82 -1.65
CA THR A 139 11.10 1.93 -0.68
C THR A 139 11.69 1.52 0.66
#